data_AF-A0AAD6UY34-F1
#
_entry.id   AF-A0AAD6UY34-F1
#
_cell.length_a   1.000
_cell.length_b   1.000
_cell.length_c   1.000
_cell.angle_alpha   90.00
_cell.angle_beta   90.00
_cell.angle_gamma   90.00
#
_symmetry.space_group_name_H-M   'P 1'
#
loop_
_entity.id
_entity.type
_entity.pdbx_description
1 polymer ?
#
loop_
_entity_poly.entity_id
_entity_poly.type
_entity_poly.pdbx_seq_one_letter_code
_entity_poly.pdbx_strand_id
1 'polypeptide(L)'
;VDLLGRFAEMYKGLDAFIEVYDPLLEILLHVRDQSVTDSIRARFTSVTDTITRLLKFSREARQPLFLQAHKPIPIPTYIPKFEMSKSSYMRRQDPDHERNEASKLRAKYKQERKGAIRELRKDARFLAGVEQRKQTEQSRTYNEKLKQVHGSIQTERAEEKAMEREKVRAKKRAGRK
;
A
#
# COMPACT_ATOMS: atom_id res chain seq x y z
N VAL A 1 -64.58 45.77 -17.60
CA VAL A 1 -63.23 46.37 -17.46
C VAL A 1 -62.65 46.08 -16.09
N ASP A 2 -63.41 46.33 -15.01
CA ASP A 2 -62.97 46.12 -13.61
C ASP A 2 -62.44 44.69 -13.34
N LEU A 3 -63.00 43.67 -13.98
CA LEU A 3 -62.54 42.29 -13.89
C LEU A 3 -61.14 42.07 -14.51
N LEU A 4 -60.81 42.75 -15.61
CA LEU A 4 -59.48 42.69 -16.23
C LEU A 4 -58.41 43.28 -15.32
N GLY A 5 -58.73 44.40 -14.64
CA GLY A 5 -57.84 44.99 -13.63
C GLY A 5 -57.55 44.02 -12.48
N ARG A 6 -58.58 43.32 -11.97
CA ARG A 6 -58.42 42.32 -10.91
C ARG A 6 -57.57 41.12 -11.35
N PHE A 7 -57.81 40.57 -12.54
CA PHE A 7 -56.99 39.47 -13.05
C PHE A 7 -55.55 39.90 -13.36
N ALA A 8 -55.34 41.15 -13.80
CA ALA A 8 -54.00 41.68 -14.01
C ALA A 8 -53.20 41.71 -12.69
N GLU A 9 -53.84 42.12 -11.59
CA GLU A 9 -53.22 42.10 -10.27
C GLU A 9 -52.93 40.69 -9.75
N MET A 10 -53.79 39.72 -10.06
CA MET A 10 -53.59 38.32 -9.67
C MET A 10 -52.48 37.63 -10.48
N TYR A 11 -52.41 37.89 -11.80
CA TYR A 11 -51.53 37.17 -12.73
C TYR A 11 -50.19 37.86 -12.99
N LYS A 12 -49.92 39.04 -12.40
CA LYS A 12 -48.66 39.77 -12.55
C LYS A 12 -47.38 38.97 -12.20
N GLY A 13 -47.50 37.90 -11.42
CA GLY A 13 -46.40 37.04 -11.01
C GLY A 13 -46.10 35.87 -11.95
N LEU A 14 -46.89 35.68 -13.01
CA LEU A 14 -46.63 34.64 -14.01
C LEU A 14 -45.55 35.11 -14.99
N ASP A 15 -44.61 34.23 -15.33
CA ASP A 15 -43.56 34.53 -16.32
C ASP A 15 -44.14 34.84 -17.70
N ALA A 16 -45.31 34.27 -18.02
CA ALA A 16 -46.04 34.47 -19.27
C ALA A 16 -46.99 35.69 -19.25
N PHE A 17 -46.89 36.57 -18.24
CA PHE A 17 -47.79 37.71 -18.10
C PHE A 17 -47.73 38.67 -19.30
N ILE A 18 -46.55 38.89 -19.86
CA ILE A 18 -46.34 39.79 -21.00
C ILE A 18 -47.08 39.26 -22.23
N GLU A 19 -46.94 37.98 -22.53
CA GLU A 19 -47.55 37.31 -23.68
C GLU A 19 -49.08 37.33 -23.62
N VAL A 20 -49.65 37.30 -22.42
CA VAL A 20 -51.10 37.34 -22.20
C VAL A 20 -51.64 38.77 -22.24
N TYR A 21 -50.95 39.73 -21.63
CA TYR A 21 -51.48 41.08 -21.43
C TYR A 21 -51.05 42.12 -22.48
N ASP A 22 -50.01 41.86 -23.27
CA ASP A 22 -49.66 42.72 -24.43
C ASP A 22 -50.77 42.78 -25.48
N PRO A 23 -51.31 41.66 -26.02
CA PRO A 23 -52.41 41.73 -26.98
C PRO A 23 -53.69 42.30 -26.35
N LEU A 24 -53.90 42.10 -25.05
CA LEU A 24 -55.03 42.70 -24.33
C LEU A 24 -54.90 44.22 -24.22
N LEU A 25 -53.70 44.73 -23.99
CA LEU A 25 -53.44 46.17 -23.97
C LEU A 25 -53.73 46.78 -25.34
N GLU A 26 -53.30 46.15 -26.43
CA GLU A 26 -53.60 46.61 -27.78
C GLU A 26 -55.11 46.70 -28.03
N ILE A 27 -55.87 45.66 -27.67
CA ILE A 27 -57.34 45.67 -27.79
C ILE A 27 -57.96 46.81 -26.96
N LEU A 28 -57.48 47.03 -25.74
CA LEU A 28 -57.99 48.09 -24.87
C LEU A 28 -57.71 49.50 -25.42
N LEU A 29 -56.57 49.70 -26.08
CA LEU A 29 -56.26 50.97 -26.76
C LEU A 29 -57.18 51.21 -27.95
N HIS A 30 -57.43 50.21 -28.79
CA HIS A 30 -58.32 50.34 -29.95
C HIS A 30 -59.79 50.61 -29.55
N VAL A 31 -60.27 50.01 -28.45
CA VAL A 31 -61.64 50.23 -27.94
C VAL A 31 -61.81 51.64 -27.35
N ARG A 32 -60.74 52.23 -26.80
CA ARG A 32 -60.76 53.59 -26.24
C ARG A 32 -61.03 54.68 -27.30
N ASP A 33 -60.62 54.43 -28.54
CA ASP A 33 -60.77 55.37 -29.66
C ASP A 33 -62.18 55.40 -30.26
N GLN A 34 -63.06 54.49 -29.81
CA GLN A 34 -64.48 54.49 -30.19
C GLN A 34 -65.30 55.43 -29.28
N SER A 35 -66.48 55.83 -29.76
CA SER A 35 -67.38 56.77 -29.07
C SER A 35 -68.01 56.15 -27.81
N VAL A 36 -67.23 56.13 -26.72
CA VAL A 36 -67.62 55.60 -25.40
C VAL A 36 -68.01 56.74 -24.46
N THR A 37 -69.03 56.52 -23.62
CA THR A 37 -69.49 57.45 -22.57
C THR A 37 -68.38 57.77 -21.58
N ASP A 38 -68.32 59.02 -21.09
CA ASP A 38 -67.23 59.53 -20.24
C ASP A 38 -66.99 58.73 -18.95
N SER A 39 -68.06 58.20 -18.34
CA SER A 39 -67.96 57.37 -17.13
C SER A 39 -67.23 56.04 -17.38
N ILE A 40 -67.45 55.44 -18.55
CA ILE A 40 -66.79 54.21 -18.97
C ILE A 40 -65.36 54.51 -19.41
N ARG A 41 -65.14 55.64 -20.10
CA ARG A 41 -63.81 56.14 -20.49
C ARG A 41 -62.86 56.26 -19.30
N ALA A 42 -63.31 56.84 -18.19
CA ALA A 42 -62.50 56.98 -16.97
C ALA A 42 -62.08 55.63 -16.35
N ARG A 43 -62.94 54.61 -16.43
CA ARG A 43 -62.61 53.24 -15.96
C ARG A 43 -61.69 52.50 -16.91
N PHE A 44 -61.83 52.73 -18.23
CA PHE A 44 -60.88 52.21 -19.21
C PHE A 44 -59.50 52.80 -19.01
N THR A 45 -59.39 54.13 -18.85
CA THR A 45 -58.09 54.79 -18.64
C THR A 45 -57.39 54.29 -17.38
N SER A 46 -58.11 54.13 -16.27
CA SER A 46 -57.50 53.61 -15.04
C SER A 46 -56.96 52.19 -15.20
N VAL A 47 -57.70 51.30 -15.88
CA VAL A 47 -57.29 49.92 -16.10
C VAL A 47 -56.18 49.80 -17.16
N THR A 48 -56.18 50.63 -18.20
CA THR A 48 -55.06 50.68 -19.15
C THR A 48 -53.78 51.18 -18.47
N ASP A 49 -53.89 52.17 -17.59
CA ASP A 49 -52.73 52.70 -16.85
C ASP A 49 -52.18 51.68 -15.84
N THR A 50 -53.04 50.88 -15.20
CA THR A 50 -52.56 49.80 -14.34
C THR A 50 -51.88 48.68 -15.13
N ILE A 51 -52.45 48.24 -16.25
CA ILE A 51 -51.88 47.17 -17.09
C ILE A 51 -50.56 47.63 -17.74
N THR A 52 -50.49 48.86 -18.28
CA THR A 52 -49.25 49.42 -18.85
C THR A 52 -48.12 49.46 -17.82
N ARG A 53 -48.43 49.90 -16.59
CA ARG A 53 -47.47 49.92 -15.47
C ARG A 53 -47.02 48.50 -15.10
N LEU A 54 -47.94 47.55 -15.00
CA LEU A 54 -47.61 46.15 -14.69
C LEU A 54 -46.74 45.52 -15.79
N LEU A 55 -47.08 45.74 -17.06
CA LEU A 55 -46.29 45.24 -18.19
C LEU A 55 -44.88 45.84 -18.22
N LYS A 56 -44.72 47.12 -17.86
CA LYS A 56 -43.40 47.74 -17.71
C LYS A 56 -42.57 47.00 -16.66
N PHE A 57 -43.12 46.78 -15.46
CA PHE A 57 -42.42 46.06 -14.39
C PHE A 57 -42.13 44.60 -14.78
N SER A 58 -43.06 43.91 -15.45
CA SER A 58 -42.84 42.54 -15.91
C SER A 58 -41.74 42.46 -16.96
N ARG A 59 -41.62 43.44 -17.87
CA ARG A 59 -40.52 43.50 -18.84
C ARG A 59 -39.17 43.75 -18.18
N GLU A 60 -39.12 44.62 -17.17
CA GLU A 60 -37.91 44.87 -16.38
C GLU A 60 -37.48 43.64 -15.55
N ALA A 61 -38.44 42.87 -15.04
CA ALA A 61 -38.20 41.68 -14.23
C ALA A 61 -37.97 40.40 -15.06
N ARG A 62 -38.14 40.44 -16.39
CA ARG A 62 -38.09 39.25 -17.24
C ARG A 62 -36.68 38.64 -17.27
N GLN A 63 -36.59 37.34 -17.00
CA GLN A 63 -35.34 36.58 -17.06
C GLN A 63 -35.50 35.35 -17.98
N PRO A 64 -34.43 34.87 -18.63
CA PRO A 64 -34.47 33.63 -19.39
C PRO A 64 -34.68 32.43 -18.47
N LEU A 65 -35.35 31.39 -18.98
CA LEU A 65 -35.68 30.19 -18.20
C LEU A 65 -34.45 29.28 -18.02
N PHE A 66 -34.22 28.86 -16.77
CA PHE A 66 -33.17 27.90 -16.40
C PHE A 66 -33.78 26.61 -15.83
N LEU A 67 -34.64 25.93 -16.61
CA LEU A 67 -35.37 24.73 -16.16
C LEU A 67 -34.48 23.52 -15.88
N GLN A 68 -33.32 23.43 -16.54
CA GLN A 68 -32.41 22.28 -16.47
C GLN A 68 -31.14 22.57 -15.64
N ALA A 69 -31.22 23.52 -14.71
CA ALA A 69 -30.11 23.86 -13.82
C ALA A 69 -29.97 22.87 -12.65
N HIS A 70 -29.63 21.61 -12.96
CA HIS A 70 -29.38 20.58 -11.95
C HIS A 70 -27.98 20.71 -11.34
N LYS A 71 -27.86 20.41 -10.04
CA LYS A 71 -26.55 20.33 -9.39
C LYS A 71 -25.76 19.12 -9.91
N PRO A 72 -24.45 19.24 -10.13
CA PRO A 72 -23.63 18.12 -10.59
C PRO A 72 -23.61 17.00 -9.55
N ILE A 73 -23.56 15.75 -10.01
CA ILE A 73 -23.46 14.57 -9.15
C ILE A 73 -22.05 14.54 -8.52
N PRO A 74 -21.92 14.34 -7.19
CA PRO A 74 -20.63 14.27 -6.53
C PRO A 74 -19.83 13.01 -6.92
N ILE A 75 -18.50 13.08 -6.74
CA ILE A 75 -17.60 11.94 -6.98
C ILE A 75 -17.95 10.80 -6.00
N PRO A 76 -18.04 9.54 -6.47
CA PRO A 76 -18.29 8.41 -5.58
C PRO A 76 -17.14 8.23 -4.59
N THR A 77 -17.48 8.15 -3.30
CA THR A 77 -16.52 7.88 -2.24
C THR A 77 -16.42 6.38 -1.98
N TYR A 78 -15.20 5.90 -1.75
CA TYR A 78 -14.93 4.49 -1.43
C TYR A 78 -14.46 4.34 0.00
N ILE A 79 -14.92 3.26 0.65
CA ILE A 79 -14.52 2.95 2.02
C ILE A 79 -13.19 2.17 1.97
N PRO A 80 -12.13 2.66 2.65
CA PRO A 80 -10.86 1.96 2.68
C PRO A 80 -10.99 0.62 3.43
N LYS A 81 -10.36 -0.43 2.89
CA LYS A 81 -10.31 -1.74 3.55
C LYS A 81 -9.16 -1.78 4.57
N PHE A 82 -9.50 -1.78 5.85
CA PHE A 82 -8.53 -1.95 6.93
C PHE A 82 -9.13 -2.75 8.10
N GLU A 83 -8.27 -3.38 8.91
CA GLU A 83 -8.65 -4.03 10.17
C GLU A 83 -8.50 -3.06 11.34
N MET A 84 -9.39 -3.11 12.32
CA MET A 84 -9.39 -2.21 13.49
C MET A 84 -8.20 -2.46 14.43
N SER A 85 -7.79 -3.72 14.59
CA SER A 85 -6.64 -4.11 15.39
C SER A 85 -5.44 -4.38 14.49
N LYS A 86 -4.58 -3.39 14.30
CA LYS A 86 -3.29 -3.56 13.62
C LYS A 86 -2.18 -3.56 14.66
N SER A 87 -1.86 -4.73 15.21
CA SER A 87 -0.58 -4.90 15.89
C SER A 87 0.47 -5.37 14.89
N SER A 88 1.70 -4.87 14.97
CA SER A 88 2.83 -5.36 14.17
C SER A 88 3.10 -6.87 14.39
N TYR A 89 2.66 -7.37 15.54
CA TYR A 89 2.73 -8.78 15.92
C TYR A 89 1.64 -9.66 15.28
N MET A 90 0.50 -9.07 14.87
CA MET A 90 -0.52 -9.77 14.12
C MET A 90 -0.06 -9.91 12.66
N ARG A 91 0.11 -11.17 12.24
CA ARG A 91 0.40 -11.49 10.85
C ARG A 91 -0.85 -11.32 10.00
N ARG A 92 -0.65 -11.10 8.69
CA ARG A 92 -1.74 -11.14 7.71
C ARG A 92 -2.55 -12.42 7.92
N GLN A 93 -3.83 -12.24 8.20
CA GLN A 93 -4.76 -13.33 8.43
C GLN A 93 -5.53 -13.54 7.14
N ASP A 94 -5.44 -14.75 6.59
CA ASP A 94 -6.34 -15.12 5.50
C ASP A 94 -7.77 -15.22 6.05
N PRO A 95 -8.78 -14.78 5.26
CA PRO A 95 -10.18 -14.94 5.65
C PRO A 95 -10.57 -16.43 5.72
N ASP A 96 -9.88 -17.28 4.96
CA ASP A 96 -10.02 -18.73 4.99
C ASP A 96 -9.10 -19.33 6.05
N HIS A 97 -9.71 -19.99 7.04
CA HIS A 97 -9.00 -20.56 8.18
C HIS A 97 -8.06 -21.70 7.77
N GLU A 98 -8.49 -22.58 6.86
CA GLU A 98 -7.73 -23.77 6.47
C GLU A 98 -6.41 -23.38 5.78
N ARG A 99 -6.45 -22.35 4.93
CA ARG A 99 -5.25 -21.81 4.26
C ARG A 99 -4.26 -21.22 5.25
N ASN A 100 -4.76 -20.49 6.24
CA ASN A 100 -3.92 -19.88 7.27
C ASN A 100 -3.23 -20.96 8.12
N GLU A 101 -3.97 -22.00 8.53
CA GLU A 101 -3.41 -23.12 9.28
C GLU A 101 -2.38 -23.92 8.46
N ALA A 102 -2.66 -24.20 7.18
CA ALA A 102 -1.73 -24.86 6.28
C ALA A 102 -0.43 -24.05 6.12
N SER A 103 -0.53 -22.73 5.97
CA SER A 103 0.63 -21.83 5.91
C SER A 103 1.45 -21.85 7.20
N LYS A 104 0.77 -21.82 8.35
CA LYS A 104 1.39 -21.92 9.68
C LYS A 104 2.15 -23.24 9.85
N LEU A 105 1.57 -24.36 9.42
CA LEU A 105 2.20 -25.67 9.47
C LEU A 105 3.43 -25.75 8.56
N ARG A 106 3.34 -25.24 7.33
CA ARG A 106 4.48 -25.18 6.39
C ARG A 106 5.63 -24.33 6.95
N ALA A 107 5.32 -23.21 7.58
CA ALA A 107 6.32 -22.34 8.21
C ALA A 107 7.03 -23.05 9.36
N LYS A 108 6.28 -23.70 10.26
CA LYS A 108 6.84 -24.51 11.36
C LYS A 108 7.74 -25.62 10.82
N TYR A 109 7.25 -26.41 9.86
CA TYR A 109 8.03 -27.49 9.25
C TYR A 109 9.37 -27.00 8.68
N LYS A 110 9.36 -25.86 7.96
CA LYS A 110 10.59 -25.27 7.40
C LYS A 110 11.56 -24.82 8.49
N GLN A 111 11.06 -24.24 9.58
CA GLN A 111 11.87 -23.79 10.71
C GLN A 111 12.52 -24.99 11.43
N GLU A 112 11.73 -26.00 11.78
CA GLU A 112 12.21 -27.22 12.44
C GLU A 112 13.23 -27.96 11.57
N ARG A 113 12.93 -28.16 10.28
CA ARG A 113 13.85 -28.80 9.35
C ARG A 113 15.18 -28.05 9.26
N LYS A 114 15.14 -26.71 9.19
CA LYS A 114 16.35 -25.88 9.13
C LYS A 114 17.14 -25.93 10.44
N GLY A 115 16.46 -25.98 11.57
CA GLY A 115 17.05 -26.16 12.91
C GLY A 115 17.77 -27.51 13.02
N ALA A 116 17.05 -28.60 12.73
CA ALA A 116 17.59 -29.96 12.80
C ALA A 116 18.84 -30.14 11.91
N ILE A 117 18.79 -29.67 10.66
CA ILE A 117 19.94 -29.74 9.75
C ILE A 117 21.13 -28.93 10.30
N ARG A 118 20.89 -27.80 10.97
CA ARG A 118 21.95 -26.97 11.55
C ARG A 118 22.62 -27.70 12.72
N GLU A 119 21.86 -28.34 13.59
CA GLU A 119 22.41 -29.12 14.70
C GLU A 119 23.21 -30.32 14.19
N LEU A 120 22.67 -31.10 13.25
CA LEU A 120 23.40 -32.22 12.63
C LEU A 120 24.74 -31.80 12.02
N ARG A 121 24.79 -30.61 11.40
CA ARG A 121 26.04 -30.06 10.86
C ARG A 121 27.04 -29.65 11.95
N LYS A 122 26.58 -29.14 13.09
CA LYS A 122 27.45 -28.83 14.22
C LYS A 122 28.01 -30.12 14.82
N ASP A 123 27.16 -31.13 15.00
CA ASP A 123 27.55 -32.42 15.55
C ASP A 123 28.58 -33.11 14.66
N ALA A 124 28.36 -33.12 13.34
CA ALA A 124 29.33 -33.66 12.38
C ALA A 124 30.69 -32.94 12.45
N ARG A 125 30.70 -31.60 12.56
CA ARG A 125 31.95 -30.84 12.73
C ARG A 125 32.65 -31.15 14.05
N PHE A 126 31.88 -31.31 15.12
CA PHE A 126 32.41 -31.66 16.43
C PHE A 126 33.07 -33.05 16.39
N LEU A 127 32.37 -34.06 15.87
CA LEU A 127 32.89 -35.42 15.72
C LEU A 127 34.16 -35.45 14.87
N ALA A 128 34.16 -34.77 13.71
CA ALA A 128 35.34 -34.66 12.86
C ALA A 128 36.54 -34.04 13.61
N GLY A 129 36.30 -32.99 14.41
CA GLY A 129 37.34 -32.38 15.24
C GLY A 129 37.88 -33.32 16.32
N VAL A 130 37.02 -34.11 16.96
CA VAL A 130 37.43 -35.10 17.97
C VAL A 130 38.23 -36.24 17.33
N GLU A 131 37.78 -36.75 16.19
CA GLU A 131 38.48 -37.80 15.43
C GLU A 131 39.86 -37.32 14.97
N GLN A 132 39.95 -36.11 14.43
CA GLN A 132 41.22 -35.53 14.00
C GLN A 132 42.21 -35.39 15.17
N ARG A 133 41.74 -34.94 16.35
CA ARG A 133 42.58 -34.88 17.55
C ARG A 133 43.09 -36.26 17.96
N LYS A 134 42.21 -37.28 17.98
CA LYS A 134 42.58 -38.66 18.29
C LYS A 134 43.65 -39.19 17.32
N GLN A 135 43.45 -39.01 16.02
CA GLN A 135 44.43 -39.43 15.00
C GLN A 135 45.77 -38.69 15.14
N THR A 136 45.74 -37.39 15.45
CA THR A 136 46.95 -36.59 15.65
C THR A 136 47.74 -37.05 16.87
N GLU A 137 47.06 -37.37 17.98
CA GLU A 137 47.69 -37.88 19.20
C GLU A 137 48.26 -39.30 19.00
N GLN A 138 47.53 -40.18 18.31
CA GLN A 138 48.04 -41.51 17.93
C GLN A 138 49.27 -41.40 17.03
N SER A 139 49.24 -40.51 16.04
CA SER A 139 50.39 -40.29 15.13
C SER A 139 51.58 -39.71 15.89
N ARG A 140 51.35 -38.77 16.82
CA ARG A 140 52.39 -38.19 17.67
C ARG A 140 53.05 -39.26 18.56
N THR A 141 52.26 -40.05 19.27
CA THR A 141 52.77 -41.11 20.15
C THR A 141 53.51 -42.19 19.36
N TYR A 142 53.03 -42.56 18.16
CA TYR A 142 53.74 -43.46 17.26
C TYR A 142 55.09 -42.89 16.82
N ASN A 143 55.13 -41.63 16.36
CA ASN A 143 56.36 -40.97 15.93
C ASN A 143 57.37 -40.82 17.08
N GLU A 144 56.91 -40.49 18.30
CA GLU A 144 57.77 -40.42 19.48
C GLU A 144 58.40 -41.78 19.79
N LYS A 145 57.62 -42.88 19.76
CA LYS A 145 58.15 -44.25 19.91
C LYS A 145 59.17 -44.59 18.83
N LEU A 146 58.87 -44.26 17.57
CA LEU A 146 59.74 -44.56 16.43
C LEU A 146 61.06 -43.78 16.52
N LYS A 147 61.01 -42.52 16.97
CA LYS A 147 62.19 -41.70 17.25
C LYS A 147 63.04 -42.27 18.40
N GLN A 148 62.41 -42.80 19.45
CA GLN A 148 63.12 -43.44 20.56
C GLN A 148 63.88 -44.70 20.09
N VAL A 149 63.21 -45.57 19.32
CA VAL A 149 63.84 -46.78 18.74
C VAL A 149 64.96 -46.40 17.75
N HIS A 150 64.74 -45.40 16.90
CA HIS A 150 65.80 -44.94 16.00
C HIS A 150 66.99 -44.34 16.77
N GLY A 151 66.74 -43.64 17.89
CA GLY A 151 67.77 -43.14 18.79
C GLY A 151 68.61 -44.26 19.42
N SER A 152 68.00 -45.38 19.83
CA SER A 152 68.75 -46.53 20.38
C SER A 152 69.61 -47.23 19.32
N ILE A 153 69.14 -47.34 18.08
CA ILE A 153 69.94 -47.87 16.97
C ILE A 153 71.15 -46.96 16.68
N GLN A 154 70.98 -45.63 16.81
CA GLN A 154 72.08 -44.69 16.64
C GLN A 154 73.15 -44.83 17.72
N THR A 155 72.77 -45.10 18.98
CA THR A 155 73.73 -45.35 20.06
C THR A 155 74.53 -46.64 19.82
N GLU A 156 73.88 -47.73 19.41
CA GLU A 156 74.56 -48.99 19.04
C GLU A 156 75.59 -48.76 17.92
N ARG A 157 75.22 -48.00 16.89
CA ARG A 157 76.13 -47.67 15.78
C ARG A 157 77.31 -46.79 16.24
N ALA A 158 77.11 -45.94 17.24
CA ALA A 158 78.18 -45.13 17.81
C ALA A 158 79.18 -46.00 18.61
N GLU A 159 78.68 -46.97 19.39
CA GLU A 159 79.48 -47.96 20.11
C GLU A 159 80.27 -48.86 19.14
N GLU A 160 79.64 -49.33 18.06
CA GLU A 160 80.30 -50.12 17.01
C GLU A 160 81.49 -49.35 16.40
N LYS A 161 81.28 -48.09 16.00
CA LYS A 161 82.36 -47.22 15.49
C LYS A 161 83.45 -46.96 16.52
N ALA A 162 83.11 -46.85 17.81
CA ALA A 162 84.10 -46.68 18.87
C ALA A 162 84.97 -47.94 19.00
N MET A 163 84.36 -49.13 19.02
CA MET A 163 85.07 -50.41 19.01
C MET A 163 85.95 -50.58 17.77
N GLU A 164 85.48 -50.21 16.57
CA GLU A 164 86.30 -50.25 15.35
C GLU A 164 87.55 -49.36 15.50
N ARG A 165 87.39 -48.13 16.03
CA ARG A 165 88.52 -47.22 16.27
C ARG A 165 89.51 -47.80 17.29
N GLU A 166 89.04 -48.45 18.36
CA GLU A 166 89.90 -49.12 19.32
C GLU A 166 90.64 -50.32 18.72
N LYS A 167 89.95 -51.17 17.93
CA LYS A 167 90.58 -52.28 17.19
C LYS A 167 91.69 -51.78 16.25
N VAL A 168 91.46 -50.68 15.53
CA VAL A 168 92.47 -50.05 14.66
C VAL A 168 93.66 -49.54 15.49
N ARG A 169 93.41 -48.91 16.64
CA ARG A 169 94.48 -48.44 17.55
C ARG A 169 95.27 -49.61 18.16
N ALA A 170 94.61 -50.69 18.56
CA ALA A 170 95.25 -51.89 19.09
C ALA A 170 96.14 -52.58 18.04
N LYS A 171 95.67 -52.71 16.79
CA LYS A 171 96.49 -53.21 15.67
C LYS A 171 97.75 -52.36 15.45
N LYS A 172 97.62 -51.03 15.50
CA LYS A 172 98.78 -50.11 15.39
C LYS A 172 99.76 -50.24 16.56
N ARG A 173 99.29 -50.52 17.78
CA ARG A 173 100.14 -50.75 18.96
C ARG A 173 100.86 -52.11 18.90
N ALA A 174 100.21 -53.16 18.41
CA ALA A 174 100.80 -54.49 18.27
C ALA A 174 101.89 -54.56 17.17
N GLY A 175 101.82 -53.68 16.16
CA GLY A 175 102.86 -53.54 15.12
C GLY A 175 104.06 -52.68 15.52
N ARG A 176 104.15 -52.23 16.78
CA ARG A 176 105.26 -51.44 17.30
C ARG A 176 106.07 -52.32 18.26
N LYS A 177 106.90 -53.19 17.69
CA LYS A 177 108.05 -53.83 18.35
C LYS A 177 109.31 -53.20 17.78
#